data_AF-A0A4Q4SMV8-F1
#
_entry.id   AF-A0A4Q4SMV8-F1
#
_cell.length_a   1.000
_cell.length_b   1.000
_cell.length_c   1.000
_cell.angle_alpha   90.00
_cell.angle_beta   90.00
_cell.angle_gamma   90.00
#
_symmetry.space_group_name_H-M   'P 1'
#
loop_
_entity.id
_entity.type
_entity.pdbx_description
1 polymer ?
#
loop_
_entity_poly.entity_id
_entity_poly.type
_entity_poly.pdbx_seq_one_letter_code
_entity_poly.pdbx_strand_id
1 'polypeptide(L)' 'MADKLLAVRGGEPVGKCWADRFVTRSAELKMAFNRAKDRQRILQEDPALISAWFKLVEETKAKYGVYDDDVHNFDETGF' A
#
# COMPACT_ATOMS: atom_id res chain seq x y z
N MET A 1 -4.47 -2.78 -15.26
CA MET A 1 -5.42 -1.86 -14.58
C MET A 1 -5.92 -0.79 -15.55
N ALA A 2 -5.04 -0.08 -16.24
CA ALA A 2 -5.41 0.93 -17.24
C ALA A 2 -6.34 0.40 -18.35
N ASP A 3 -6.04 -0.75 -18.96
CA ASP A 3 -6.92 -1.35 -19.98
C ASP A 3 -8.32 -1.68 -19.47
N LYS A 4 -8.43 -2.13 -18.22
CA LYS A 4 -9.72 -2.43 -17.59
C LYS A 4 -10.57 -1.16 -17.45
N LEU A 5 -9.95 -0.04 -17.10
CA LEU A 5 -10.63 1.26 -17.00
C LEU A 5 -11.04 1.79 -18.36
N LEU A 6 -10.22 1.58 -19.40
CA LEU A 6 -10.55 1.99 -20.77
C LEU A 6 -11.66 1.14 -21.38
N ALA A 7 -11.66 -0.17 -21.13
CA ALA A 7 -12.74 -1.07 -21.57
C ALA A 7 -14.11 -0.65 -21.00
N VAL A 8 -14.17 -0.24 -19.72
CA VAL A 8 -15.40 0.30 -19.10
C VAL A 8 -15.85 1.61 -19.77
N ARG A 9 -14.92 2.39 -20.30
CA ARG A 9 -15.19 3.69 -20.96
C ARG A 9 -15.37 3.58 -22.48
N GLY A 10 -15.35 2.37 -23.04
CA GLY A 10 -15.42 2.14 -24.49
C GLY A 10 -14.18 2.59 -25.27
N GLY A 11 -13.04 2.75 -24.59
CA GLY A 11 -11.78 3.17 -25.19
C GLY A 11 -10.92 2.01 -25.67
N GLU A 12 -9.98 2.31 -26.56
CA GLU A 12 -8.99 1.34 -27.04
C GLU A 12 -7.94 0.99 -25.96
N PRO A 13 -7.30 -0.20 -26.04
CA PRO A 13 -6.25 -0.60 -25.11
C PRO A 13 -5.04 0.33 -25.12
N VAL A 14 -4.30 0.37 -24.01
CA VAL A 14 -3.08 1.15 -23.93
C VAL A 14 -1.95 0.52 -24.76
N GLY A 15 -1.12 1.36 -25.37
CA GLY A 15 0.08 0.89 -26.07
C GLY A 15 1.13 0.32 -25.11
N LYS A 16 2.02 -0.54 -25.64
CA LYS A 16 3.09 -1.23 -24.88
C LYS A 16 3.91 -0.32 -23.96
N CYS A 17 4.21 0.91 -24.38
CA CYS A 17 5.02 1.88 -23.62
C CYS A 17 4.19 2.88 -22.80
N TRP A 18 2.91 2.62 -22.56
CA TRP A 18 2.01 3.57 -21.91
C TRP A 18 2.43 3.92 -20.47
N ALA A 19 2.86 2.94 -19.69
CA ALA A 19 3.28 3.15 -18.30
C ALA A 19 4.48 4.09 -18.22
N ASP A 20 5.54 3.81 -18.99
CA ASP A 20 6.76 4.63 -19.03
C ASP A 20 6.45 6.07 -19.47
N ARG A 21 5.64 6.22 -20.52
CA ARG A 21 5.19 7.55 -20.99
C ARG A 21 4.37 8.28 -19.94
N PHE A 22 3.50 7.57 -19.21
CA PHE A 22 2.67 8.14 -18.15
C PHE A 22 3.51 8.65 -16.97
N VAL A 23 4.51 7.88 -16.53
CA VAL A 23 5.44 8.31 -15.48
C VAL A 23 6.31 9.47 -15.98
N THR A 24 6.79 9.42 -17.23
CA THR A 24 7.67 10.45 -17.79
C THR A 24 7.00 11.83 -17.88
N ARG A 25 5.70 11.87 -18.24
CA ARG A 25 4.92 13.12 -18.37
C ARG A 25 4.39 13.67 -17.04
N SER A 26 4.39 12.88 -15.97
CA SER A 26 3.78 13.24 -14.69
C SER A 26 4.87 13.59 -13.67
N ALA A 27 5.18 14.88 -13.55
CA ALA A 27 6.25 15.36 -12.65
C ALA A 27 6.03 14.98 -11.18
N GLU A 28 4.77 14.90 -10.73
CA GLU A 28 4.39 14.46 -9.39
C GLU A 28 4.81 13.01 -9.10
N LEU A 29 4.70 12.13 -10.11
CA LEU A 29 5.13 10.73 -10.00
C LEU A 29 6.66 10.59 -10.01
N LYS A 30 7.39 11.56 -10.56
CA LYS A 30 8.86 11.59 -10.46
C LYS A 30 9.33 11.88 -9.02
N MET A 31 8.52 12.57 -8.22
CA MET A 31 8.87 12.86 -6.82
C MET A 31 8.54 11.70 -5.87
N ALA A 32 7.62 10.82 -6.28
CA ALA A 32 7.31 9.56 -5.59
C ALA A 32 8.36 8.49 -5.93
N PHE A 33 9.64 8.76 -5.68
CA PHE A 33 10.58 7.66 -5.57
C PHE A 33 10.15 6.81 -4.38
N ASN A 34 9.86 5.54 -4.61
CA ASN A 34 10.11 4.53 -3.58
C ASN A 34 11.54 4.77 -3.13
N ARG A 35 11.75 5.40 -1.96
CA ARG A 35 13.06 5.36 -1.32
C ARG A 35 13.35 3.88 -1.21
N ALA A 36 14.31 3.40 -2.00
CA ALA A 36 14.78 2.03 -1.87
C ALA A 36 15.06 1.86 -0.38
N LYS A 37 14.31 0.99 0.29
CA LYS A 37 14.61 0.65 1.68
C LYS A 37 16.09 0.27 1.67
N ASP A 38 16.86 0.92 2.53
CA ASP A 38 18.28 0.66 2.62
C ASP A 38 18.46 -0.85 2.72
N ARG A 39 19.24 -1.43 1.80
CA ARG A 39 19.44 -2.88 1.71
C ARG A 39 19.89 -3.44 3.06
N GLN A 40 20.68 -2.66 3.81
CA GLN A 40 21.07 -3.02 5.16
C GLN A 40 19.87 -3.16 6.09
N ARG A 41 18.91 -2.24 6.02
CA ARG A 41 17.69 -2.29 6.85
C ARG A 41 16.83 -3.50 6.53
N ILE A 42 16.71 -3.89 5.26
CA ILE A 42 16.00 -5.13 4.87
C ILE A 42 16.74 -6.37 5.40
N LEU A 43 18.07 -6.40 5.29
CA LEU A 43 18.86 -7.54 5.78
C LEU A 43 18.88 -7.68 7.31
N GLN A 44 18.58 -6.59 8.03
CA GLN A 44 18.47 -6.57 9.49
C GLN A 44 17.03 -6.81 9.97
N GLU A 45 16.05 -6.97 9.07
CA GLU A 45 14.70 -7.37 9.46
C GLU A 45 14.68 -8.85 9.84
N ASP A 46 14.10 -9.15 11.00
CA ASP A 46 13.84 -10.51 11.45
C ASP A 46 12.38 -10.86 11.15
N PRO A 47 12.10 -11.73 10.16
CA PRO A 47 10.74 -12.13 9.82
C PRO A 47 9.97 -12.75 10.99
N ALA A 48 10.66 -13.44 11.90
CA ALA A 48 10.03 -14.04 13.07
C ALA A 48 9.57 -12.95 14.06
N LEU A 49 10.40 -11.95 14.30
CA LEU A 49 10.06 -10.80 15.15
C LEU A 49 8.89 -10.00 14.58
N ILE A 50 8.90 -9.74 13.27
CA ILE A 50 7.82 -9.03 12.58
C ILE A 50 6.51 -9.82 12.68
N SER A 51 6.55 -11.13 12.42
CA SER A 51 5.39 -12.01 12.52
C SER A 51 4.83 -12.07 13.95
N ALA A 52 5.71 -12.16 14.95
CA ALA A 52 5.33 -12.16 16.36
C ALA A 52 4.63 -10.84 16.76
N TRP A 53 5.09 -9.71 16.24
CA TRP A 53 4.44 -8.41 16.47
C TRP A 53 3.02 -8.37 15.89
N PHE A 54 2.83 -8.81 14.64
CA PHE A 54 1.49 -8.86 14.03
C PHE A 54 0.55 -9.81 14.78
N LYS A 55 1.05 -10.97 15.22
CA LYS A 55 0.27 -11.91 16.02
C LYS A 55 -0.19 -11.28 17.34
N LEU A 56 0.69 -10.56 18.02
CA LEU A 56 0.36 -9.84 19.26
C LEU A 56 -0.74 -8.80 19.03
N VAL A 57 -0.69 -8.06 17.91
CA VAL A 57 -1.72 -7.08 17.55
C VAL A 57 -3.07 -7.75 17.35
N GLU A 58 -3.13 -8.85 16.60
CA GLU A 58 -4.38 -9.59 16.36
C GLU A 58 -4.95 -10.19 17.66
N GLU A 59 -4.11 -10.78 18.51
CA GLU A 59 -4.55 -11.28 19.83
C GLU A 59 -5.10 -10.15 20.71
N THR A 60 -4.49 -8.96 20.64
CA THR A 60 -4.94 -7.78 21.38
C THR A 60 -6.29 -7.28 20.85
N LYS A 61 -6.46 -7.20 19.53
CA LYS A 61 -7.74 -6.84 18.90
C LYS A 61 -8.85 -7.81 19.31
N ALA A 62 -8.59 -9.12 19.23
CA ALA A 62 -9.54 -10.15 19.63
C ALA A 62 -9.90 -10.06 21.13
N LYS A 63 -8.93 -9.78 22.00
CA LYS A 63 -9.14 -9.63 23.45
C LYS A 63 -10.07 -8.46 23.78
N TYR A 64 -9.95 -7.34 23.07
CA TYR A 64 -10.72 -6.12 23.35
C TYR A 64 -11.91 -5.92 22.40
N GLY A 65 -12.17 -6.85 21.48
CA GLY A 65 -13.28 -6.76 20.53
C GLY A 65 -13.14 -5.63 19.52
N VAL A 66 -11.91 -5.27 19.15
CA VAL A 66 -11.64 -4.23 18.14
C VAL A 66 -11.89 -4.82 16.76
N TYR A 67 -12.86 -4.27 16.03
CA TYR A 67 -13.11 -4.65 14.64
C TYR A 67 -12.05 -4.07 13.71
N ASP A 68 -11.81 -4.75 12.57
CA ASP A 68 -10.85 -4.30 11.57
C ASP A 68 -11.13 -2.89 11.06
N ASP A 69 -12.41 -2.54 10.93
CA ASP A 69 -12.88 -1.21 10.53
C ASP A 69 -12.50 -0.12 11.55
N ASP A 70 -12.34 -0.50 12.84
CA ASP A 70 -12.06 0.41 13.96
C ASP A 70 -10.57 0.47 14.33
N VAL A 71 -9.69 -0.31 13.67
CA VAL A 71 -8.24 -0.39 14.02
C VAL A 71 -7.54 0.96 13.92
N HIS A 72 -8.05 1.86 13.07
CA HIS A 72 -7.47 3.17 12.81
C HIS A 72 -8.25 4.32 13.46
N ASN A 73 -9.31 4.04 14.22
CA ASN A 73 -10.18 5.05 14.86
C ASN A 73 -9.60 5.69 16.13
N PHE A 74 -8.28 5.67 16.31
CA PHE A 74 -7.65 6.21 17.52
C PHE A 74 -7.80 7.74 17.65
N ASP A 75 -7.98 8.47 16.54
CA ASP A 75 -8.24 9.92 16.50
C ASP A 75 -9.70 10.28 16.15
N GLU A 76 -10.52 9.30 15.78
CA GLU A 76 -11.97 9.47 15.64
C GLU A 76 -12.60 9.58 17.03
N THR A 77 -12.57 10.81 17.55
CA THR A 77 -13.41 11.22 18.67
C THR A 77 -14.87 11.22 18.22
N GLY A 78 -15.49 10.03 18.26
CA GLY A 78 -16.90 9.84 17.93
C GLY A 78 -17.82 10.50 18.96
N PHE A 79 -18.78 11.26 18.43
CA PHE A 79 -20.12 11.41 19.00
C PHE A 79 -21.04 10.37 18.39
#